data_AF-A0A316ERF5-F1
#
_entry.id   AF-A0A316ERF5-F1
#
_cell.length_a   1.000
_cell.length_b   1.000
_cell.length_c   1.000
_cell.angle_alpha   90.00
_cell.angle_beta   90.00
_cell.angle_gamma   90.00
#
_symmetry.space_group_name_H-M   'P 1'
#
loop_
_entity.id
_entity.type
_entity.pdbx_description
1 polymer ?
#
loop_
_entity_poly.entity_id
_entity_poly.type
_entity_poly.pdbx_seq_one_letter_code
_entity_poly.pdbx_strand_id
1 'polypeptide(L)'
;MLPQPANCPLCATAAERLRSAALRGYKYTCPKCGTFGIESGALGLNAMPLSAPQDLARLRAYGHLPCVQRDKQGVRIGPGKA
;
A
#
# COMPACT_ATOMS: atom_id res chain seq x y z
N MET A 1 11.39 -3.17 14.08
CA MET A 1 9.95 -3.50 14.15
C MET A 1 9.74 -4.81 13.40
N LEU A 2 8.97 -5.76 13.94
CA LEU A 2 8.70 -7.05 13.29
C LEU A 2 7.47 -6.94 12.36
N PRO A 3 7.45 -7.61 11.20
CA PRO A 3 6.26 -7.74 10.38
C PRO A 3 5.15 -8.45 11.16
N GLN A 4 3.92 -7.96 11.04
CA GLN A 4 2.73 -8.57 11.63
C GLN A 4 1.86 -9.17 10.53
N PRO A 5 1.24 -10.33 10.74
CA PRO A 5 0.27 -10.87 9.79
C PRO A 5 -0.93 -9.92 9.66
N ALA A 6 -1.39 -9.70 8.43
CA ALA A 6 -2.53 -8.85 8.10
C ALA A 6 -3.17 -9.28 6.77
N ASN A 7 -4.37 -8.80 6.48
CA ASN A 7 -4.96 -8.99 5.15
C ASN A 7 -4.57 -7.84 4.24
N CYS A 8 -4.24 -8.15 2.99
CA CYS A 8 -3.96 -7.15 1.97
C CYS A 8 -5.23 -6.32 1.71
N PRO A 9 -5.20 -4.99 1.86
CA PRO A 9 -6.37 -4.14 1.62
C PRO A 9 -6.85 -4.13 0.16
N LEU A 10 -6.05 -4.65 -0.79
CA LEU A 10 -6.37 -4.66 -2.22
C LEU A 10 -6.99 -5.95 -2.71
N CYS A 11 -6.57 -7.09 -2.17
CA CYS A 11 -6.98 -8.41 -2.66
C CYS A 11 -7.45 -9.36 -1.56
N ALA A 12 -7.53 -8.87 -0.31
CA ALA A 12 -7.90 -9.61 0.90
C ALA A 12 -7.05 -10.86 1.20
N THR A 13 -6.00 -11.13 0.42
CA THR A 13 -5.08 -12.26 0.63
C THR A 13 -4.22 -12.02 1.87
N ALA A 14 -3.82 -13.10 2.55
CA ALA A 14 -2.85 -13.04 3.64
C ALA A 14 -1.59 -12.30 3.18
N ALA A 15 -1.19 -11.33 3.99
CA ALA A 15 -0.06 -10.44 3.76
C ALA A 15 0.63 -10.15 5.09
N GLU A 16 1.80 -9.54 5.01
CA GLU A 16 2.47 -9.00 6.19
C GLU A 16 2.36 -7.48 6.15
N ARG A 17 2.16 -6.86 7.31
CA ARG A 17 2.26 -5.40 7.48
C ARG A 17 3.37 -5.08 8.48
N LEU A 18 4.18 -4.10 8.15
CA LEU A 18 5.22 -3.56 9.00
C LEU A 18 4.96 -2.07 9.18
N ARG A 19 4.93 -1.58 10.42
CA ARG A 19 4.80 -0.15 10.65
C ARG A 19 6.05 0.55 10.11
N SER A 20 5.85 1.52 9.22
CA SER A 20 6.94 2.29 8.62
C SER A 20 7.13 3.57 9.41
N ALA A 21 8.37 3.98 9.65
CA ALA A 21 8.66 5.30 10.23
C ALA A 21 8.71 6.39 9.15
N ALA A 22 9.16 6.04 7.94
CA ALA A 22 9.23 6.95 6.79
C ALA A 22 7.85 7.31 6.23
N LEU A 23 6.90 6.40 6.35
CA LEU A 23 5.50 6.62 6.01
C LEU A 23 4.70 6.76 7.31
N ARG A 24 3.83 7.76 7.46
CA ARG A 24 2.85 7.79 8.57
C ARG A 24 1.78 6.70 8.38
N GLY A 25 2.19 5.44 8.49
CA GLY A 25 1.42 4.28 8.06
C GLY A 25 2.16 2.96 8.16
N TYR A 26 1.84 2.05 7.24
CA TYR A 26 2.30 0.68 7.22
C TYR A 26 2.84 0.31 5.84
N LYS A 27 3.88 -0.50 5.79
CA LYS A 27 4.37 -1.17 4.59
C LYS A 27 3.74 -2.57 4.56
N TYR A 28 2.99 -2.87 3.51
CA TYR A 28 2.42 -4.18 3.24
C TYR A 28 3.33 -4.97 2.32
N THR A 29 3.44 -6.27 2.57
CA THR A 29 4.09 -7.25 1.71
C THR A 29 3.05 -8.33 1.41
N CYS A 30 2.45 -8.25 0.24
CA CYS A 30 1.49 -9.23 -0.24
C CYS A 30 2.15 -10.11 -1.32
N PRO A 31 2.00 -11.44 -1.29
CA PRO A 31 2.55 -12.31 -2.34
C PRO A 31 1.89 -12.07 -3.71
N LYS A 32 0.64 -11.57 -3.74
CA LYS A 32 -0.14 -11.32 -4.97
C LYS A 32 -0.01 -9.89 -5.48
N CYS A 33 -0.12 -8.91 -4.59
CA CYS A 33 -0.07 -7.48 -4.94
C CYS A 33 1.34 -6.89 -4.82
N GLY A 34 2.28 -7.62 -4.21
CA GLY A 34 3.63 -7.17 -3.93
C GLY A 34 3.76 -6.29 -2.70
N THR A 35 4.91 -5.61 -2.64
CA THR A 35 5.26 -4.71 -1.55
C THR A 35 4.85 -3.27 -1.85
N PHE A 36 4.10 -2.65 -0.93
CA PHE A 36 3.63 -1.26 -1.05
C PHE A 36 3.46 -0.59 0.31
N GLY A 37 3.54 0.73 0.37
CA GLY A 37 3.17 1.52 1.54
C GLY A 37 1.68 1.87 1.55
N ILE A 38 1.10 2.04 2.73
CA ILE A 38 -0.22 2.64 2.91
C ILE A 38 -0.22 3.57 4.12
N GLU A 39 -0.67 4.81 3.93
CA GLU A 39 -0.83 5.76 5.03
C GLU A 39 -1.96 5.31 5.96
N SER A 40 -1.83 5.53 7.27
CA SER A 40 -2.87 5.16 8.24
C SER A 40 -4.23 5.78 7.90
N GLY A 41 -4.24 6.99 7.33
CA GLY A 41 -5.46 7.66 6.88
C GLY A 41 -6.13 7.02 5.66
N ALA A 42 -5.38 6.27 4.85
CA ALA A 42 -5.91 5.56 3.68
C ALA A 42 -6.39 4.14 4.03
N LEU A 43 -5.89 3.54 5.11
CA LEU A 43 -6.23 2.17 5.52
C LEU A 43 -7.71 1.99 5.90
N GLY A 44 -8.38 3.05 6.37
CA GLY A 44 -9.80 3.03 6.74
C GLY A 44 -10.77 3.33 5.61
N LEU A 45 -10.28 3.63 4.41
CA LEU A 45 -11.12 3.93 3.25
C LEU A 45 -11.38 2.65 2.46
N ASN A 46 -12.63 2.20 2.42
CA ASN A 46 -13.07 1.06 1.61
C ASN A 46 -13.01 1.33 0.08
N ALA A 47 -12.59 2.53 -0.33
CA ALA A 47 -12.53 2.95 -1.72
C ALA A 47 -11.09 2.86 -2.25
N MET A 48 -10.53 1.64 -2.28
CA MET A 48 -9.32 1.41 -3.08
C MET A 48 -9.72 1.43 -4.56
N PRO A 49 -9.01 2.18 -5.42
CA PRO A 49 -9.33 2.21 -6.84
C PRO A 49 -9.17 0.81 -7.45
N LEU A 50 -10.06 0.42 -8.36
CA LEU A 50 -9.98 -0.89 -9.03
C LEU A 50 -8.68 -1.06 -9.81
N SER A 51 -8.07 0.04 -10.28
CA SER A 51 -6.77 0.06 -10.93
C SER A 51 -5.59 -0.13 -9.97
N ALA A 52 -5.83 -0.17 -8.65
CA ALA A 52 -4.77 -0.16 -7.65
C ALA A 52 -3.70 -1.25 -7.86
N PRO A 53 -4.04 -2.53 -8.11
CA PRO A 53 -3.02 -3.54 -8.35
C PRO A 53 -2.15 -3.24 -9.57
N GLN A 54 -2.73 -2.67 -10.63
CA GLN A 54 -2.02 -2.31 -11.86
C GLN A 54 -1.11 -1.09 -11.64
N ASP A 55 -1.58 -0.08 -10.91
CA ASP A 55 -0.77 1.10 -10.57
C ASP A 55 0.41 0.74 -9.66
N LEU A 56 0.19 -0.15 -8.67
CA LEU A 56 1.27 -0.71 -7.85
C LEU A 56 2.28 -1.49 -8.68
N ALA A 57 1.82 -2.32 -9.63
CA ALA A 57 2.71 -3.09 -10.50
C ALA A 57 3.53 -2.17 -11.41
N ARG A 58 2.88 -1.16 -11.99
CA ARG A 58 3.52 -0.16 -12.86
C ARG A 58 4.61 0.61 -12.12
N LEU A 59 4.32 1.15 -10.93
CA LEU A 59 5.30 1.88 -10.13
C LEU A 59 6.51 1.02 -9.72
N ARG A 60 6.28 -0.26 -9.40
CA ARG A 60 7.38 -1.20 -9.12
C ARG A 60 8.23 -1.52 -10.34
N ALA A 61 7.62 -1.65 -11.52
CA ALA A 61 8.36 -1.82 -12.76
C ALA A 61 9.29 -0.64 -13.06
N TYR A 62 8.93 0.57 -12.63
CA TYR A 62 9.77 1.76 -12.68
C TYR A 62 10.81 1.86 -11.55
N GLY A 63 10.91 0.86 -10.66
CA GLY A 63 11.85 0.86 -9.54
C GLY A 63 11.41 1.70 -8.34
N HIS A 64 10.18 2.21 -8.31
CA HIS A 64 9.65 2.93 -7.16
C HIS A 64 8.99 1.99 -6.15
N LEU A 65 9.06 2.35 -4.87
CA LEU A 65 8.21 1.73 -3.85
C LEU A 65 6.84 2.40 -3.89
N PRO A 66 5.78 1.72 -4.36
CA PRO A 66 4.48 2.34 -4.46
C PRO A 66 3.88 2.59 -3.09
N CYS A 67 3.12 3.67 -2.98
CA CYS A 67 2.47 4.09 -1.76
C CYS A 67 1.03 4.53 -2.01
N VAL A 68 0.16 4.01 -1.18
CA VAL A 68 -1.27 4.31 -1.10
C VAL A 68 -1.43 5.45 -0.10
N GLN A 69 -1.82 6.62 -0.57
CA GLN A 69 -1.97 7.83 0.24
C GLN A 69 -3.40 8.30 0.24
N ARG A 70 -3.82 8.96 1.32
CA ARG A 70 -5.16 9.56 1.37
C ARG A 70 -5.12 10.88 0.60
N ASP A 71 -6.07 11.07 -0.30
CA ASP A 71 -6.29 12.34 -1.00
C ASP A 71 -7.67 12.91 -0.65
N LYS A 72 -7.95 14.16 -1.05
CA LYS A 72 -9.26 14.80 -0.83
C LYS A 72 -10.40 14.02 -1.51
N GLN A 73 -10.07 13.28 -2.57
CA GLN A 73 -11.02 12.49 -3.37
C GLN A 73 -11.12 11.02 -2.91
N GLY A 74 -10.40 10.63 -1.84
CA GLY A 74 -10.37 9.26 -1.34
C GLY A 74 -8.94 8.75 -1.21
N VAL A 75 -8.52 7.90 -2.15
CA VAL A 75 -7.21 7.26 -2.12
C VAL A 75 -6.49 7.44 -3.44
N ARG A 76 -5.20 7.78 -3.37
CA ARG A 76 -4.30 7.87 -4.52
C ARG A 76 -3.15 6.89 -4.38
N ILE A 77 -2.63 6.43 -5.51
CA ILE A 77 -1.46 5.57 -5.56
C ILE A 77 -0.36 6.31 -6.30
N GLY A 78 0.79 6.45 -5.66
CA GLY A 78 1.93 7.16 -6.20
C GLY A 78 3.24 6.59 -5.69
N PRO A 79 4.38 7.06 -6.21
CA PRO A 79 5.67 6.71 -5.63
C PRO A 79 5.73 7.21 -4.19
N GLY A 80 6.00 6.31 -3.25
CA GLY A 80 6.28 6.69 -1.88
C GLY A 80 7.58 7.49 -1.81
N LYS A 81 7.62 8.50 -0.94
CA LYS A 81 8.90 9.10 -0.56
C LYS A 81 9.66 8.05 0.24
N ALA A 82 10.75 7.55 -0.34
CA ALA A 82 11.70 6.66 0.34
C ALA A 82 12.32 7.38 1.55
#